data_AF-A0A7C6YQ24-F1
#
_entry.id   AF-A0A7C6YQ24-F1
#
_cell.length_a   1.000
_cell.length_b   1.000
_cell.length_c   1.000
_cell.angle_alpha   90.00
_cell.angle_beta   90.00
_cell.angle_gamma   90.00
#
_symmetry.space_group_name_H-M   'P 1'
#
loop_
_entity.id
_entity.type
_entity.pdbx_description
1 polymer ?
#
loop_
_entity_poly.entity_id
_entity_poly.type
_entity_poly.pdbx_seq_one_letter_code
_entity_poly.pdbx_strand_id
1 'polypeptide(L)'
;AGSAPQGEDLVCASISALTQTALLGLDAFLTKKPIWHMDQKGYLECWLPENLSVAEFKKAEIIIGTLELGLQSIAESYGRYLQVRKRRWTPCCLK
;
A
#
# COMPACT_ATOMS: atom_id res chain seq x y z
N ALA A 1 17.56 -3.50 -19.14
CA ALA A 1 16.42 -2.93 -19.87
C ALA A 1 15.71 -4.09 -20.58
N GLY A 2 14.56 -4.50 -20.05
CA GLY A 2 13.69 -5.50 -20.65
C GLY A 2 12.29 -4.97 -20.49
N SER A 3 11.69 -4.52 -21.59
CA SER A 3 10.31 -4.06 -21.60
C SER A 3 9.41 -5.25 -21.31
N ALA A 4 8.55 -5.14 -20.31
CA ALA A 4 7.62 -6.19 -19.95
C ALA A 4 6.57 -6.35 -21.07
N PRO A 5 5.86 -7.49 -21.15
CA PRO A 5 4.73 -7.70 -22.05
C PRO A 5 3.80 -6.48 -22.13
N GLN A 6 3.24 -6.24 -23.32
CA GLN A 6 2.44 -5.04 -23.62
C GLN A 6 1.34 -4.83 -22.55
N GLY A 7 1.46 -3.75 -21.77
CA GLY A 7 0.52 -3.37 -20.70
C GLY A 7 1.00 -3.69 -19.27
N GLU A 8 1.94 -4.61 -19.06
CA GLU A 8 2.49 -4.94 -17.74
C GLU A 8 3.29 -3.76 -17.16
N ASP A 9 4.09 -3.09 -17.98
CA ASP A 9 4.86 -1.90 -17.57
C ASP A 9 3.95 -0.77 -17.07
N LEU A 10 2.76 -0.60 -17.65
CA LEU A 10 1.79 0.41 -17.23
C LEU A 10 1.15 0.07 -15.89
N VAL A 11 0.82 -1.21 -15.65
CA VAL A 11 0.26 -1.66 -14.38
C VAL A 11 1.29 -1.53 -13.27
N CYS A 12 2.53 -1.97 -13.50
CA CYS A 12 3.64 -1.83 -12.55
C CYS A 12 3.95 -0.37 -12.21
N ALA A 13 4.00 0.50 -13.21
CA ALA A 13 4.18 1.94 -13.00
C ALA A 13 3.04 2.54 -12.17
N SER A 14 1.80 2.16 -12.45
CA SER A 14 0.62 2.65 -11.73
C SER A 14 0.61 2.20 -10.27
N ILE A 15 0.91 0.92 -10.00
CA ILE A 15 1.01 0.37 -8.64
C ILE A 15 2.14 1.05 -7.87
N SER A 16 3.30 1.24 -8.52
CA SER A 16 4.45 1.93 -7.92
C SER A 16 4.10 3.37 -7.53
N ALA A 17 3.45 4.11 -8.43
CA ALA A 17 3.03 5.47 -8.16
C ALA A 17 2.04 5.55 -6.98
N LEU A 18 1.03 4.67 -6.95
CA LEU A 18 0.03 4.66 -5.87
C LEU A 18 0.64 4.30 -4.52
N THR A 19 1.40 3.20 -4.46
CA THR A 19 2.00 2.71 -3.20
C THR A 19 3.02 3.68 -2.63
N GLN A 20 3.88 4.27 -3.48
CA GLN A 20 4.85 5.27 -3.04
C GLN A 20 4.16 6.58 -2.64
N THR A 21 3.10 7.00 -3.33
CA THR A 21 2.32 8.19 -2.93
C THR A 21 1.65 7.98 -1.57
N ALA A 22 1.10 6.79 -1.32
CA ALA A 22 0.54 6.45 0.00
C ALA A 22 1.62 6.46 1.08
N LEU A 23 2.80 5.90 0.82
CA LEU A 23 3.94 5.93 1.75
C LEU A 23 4.38 7.37 2.05
N LEU A 24 4.51 8.21 1.02
CA LEU A 24 4.84 9.64 1.18
C LEU A 24 3.77 10.38 1.99
N GLY A 25 2.49 10.09 1.77
CA GLY A 25 1.40 10.65 2.55
C GLY A 25 1.44 10.23 4.02
N LEU A 26 1.68 8.95 4.28
CA LEU A 26 1.85 8.44 5.65
C LEU A 26 3.04 9.09 6.34
N ASP A 27 4.17 9.23 5.64
CA ASP A 27 5.35 9.91 6.18
C ASP A 27 5.04 11.39 6.45
N ALA A 28 4.44 12.11 5.50
CA ALA A 28 4.22 13.56 5.62
C ALA A 28 3.17 13.93 6.68
N PHE A 29 2.10 13.14 6.84
CA PHE A 29 0.92 13.54 7.63
C PHE A 29 0.83 12.90 9.01
N LEU A 30 1.61 11.86 9.29
CA LEU A 30 1.74 11.26 10.62
C LEU A 30 2.92 11.86 11.37
N THR A 31 2.73 12.11 12.66
CA THR A 31 3.83 12.56 13.53
C THR A 31 4.73 11.39 13.87
N LYS A 32 4.14 10.21 14.12
CA LYS A 32 4.88 8.95 14.23
C LYS A 32 5.02 8.31 12.85
N LYS A 33 6.25 8.32 12.33
CA LYS A 33 6.57 7.84 10.99
C LYS A 33 6.35 6.32 10.86
N PRO A 34 5.87 5.84 9.70
CA PRO A 34 5.82 4.42 9.42
C PRO A 34 7.24 3.83 9.31
N ILE A 35 7.37 2.56 9.66
CA ILE A 35 8.59 1.78 9.40
C ILE A 35 8.39 1.11 8.04
N TRP A 36 9.29 1.33 7.10
CA TRP A 36 9.15 0.78 5.75
C TRP A 36 10.47 0.25 5.21
N HIS A 37 10.36 -0.70 4.28
CA HIS A 37 11.47 -1.28 3.55
C HIS A 37 11.10 -1.43 2.08
N MET A 38 12.04 -1.10 1.20
CA MET A 38 11.92 -1.35 -0.24
C MET A 38 13.20 -1.98 -0.75
N ASP A 39 13.07 -3.09 -1.49
CA ASP A 39 14.21 -3.78 -2.08
C ASP A 39 14.34 -3.51 -3.59
N GLN A 40 15.46 -3.97 -4.18
CA GLN A 40 15.71 -3.82 -5.62
C GLN A 40 14.86 -4.75 -6.49
N LYS A 41 14.11 -5.69 -5.90
CA LYS A 41 13.25 -6.66 -6.59
C LYS A 41 11.80 -6.19 -6.68
N GLY A 42 11.48 -5.00 -6.20
CA GLY A 42 10.13 -4.44 -6.23
C GLY A 42 9.26 -4.88 -5.05
N TYR A 43 9.87 -5.33 -3.95
CA TYR A 43 9.16 -5.53 -2.69
C TYR A 43 9.07 -4.20 -1.92
N LEU A 44 7.87 -3.80 -1.54
CA LEU A 44 7.62 -2.67 -0.64
C LEU A 44 6.78 -3.17 0.53
N GLU A 45 7.27 -2.91 1.74
CA GLU A 45 6.60 -3.20 2.99
C GLU A 45 6.55 -1.94 3.86
N CYS A 46 5.42 -1.70 4.51
CA CYS A 46 5.20 -0.53 5.35
C CYS A 46 4.34 -0.91 6.56
N TRP A 47 4.83 -0.59 7.75
CA TRP A 47 4.19 -0.85 9.03
C TRP A 47 3.89 0.46 9.75
N LEU A 48 2.65 0.59 10.22
CA LEU A 48 2.27 1.69 11.10
C LEU A 48 2.76 1.41 12.53
N PRO A 49 3.19 2.44 13.29
CA PRO A 49 3.51 2.30 14.70
C PRO A 49 2.31 1.81 15.52
N GLU A 50 2.54 0.98 16.53
CA GLU A 50 1.46 0.42 17.37
C GLU A 50 0.77 1.47 18.25
N ASN A 51 1.45 2.58 18.54
CA ASN A 51 1.01 3.58 19.50
C ASN A 51 0.50 4.88 18.85
N LEU A 52 -0.12 4.81 17.67
CA LEU A 52 -0.72 5.97 17.02
C LEU A 52 -1.86 6.55 17.88
N SER A 53 -1.96 7.88 17.92
CA SER A 53 -3.15 8.54 18.47
C SER A 53 -4.38 8.23 17.61
N VAL A 54 -5.59 8.40 18.16
CA VAL A 54 -6.85 8.21 17.39
C VAL A 54 -6.88 9.08 16.13
N ALA A 55 -6.40 10.32 16.22
CA ALA A 55 -6.34 11.24 15.09
C ALA A 55 -5.33 10.78 14.02
N GLU A 56 -4.15 10.30 14.43
CA GLU A 56 -3.17 9.73 13.49
C GLU A 56 -3.67 8.44 12.85
N PHE A 57 -4.29 7.55 13.62
CA PHE A 57 -4.89 6.33 13.10
C PHE A 57 -5.94 6.65 12.05
N LYS A 58 -6.79 7.66 12.29
CA LYS A 58 -7.81 8.06 11.31
C LYS A 58 -7.20 8.61 10.02
N LYS A 59 -6.12 9.39 10.10
CA LYS A 59 -5.38 9.86 8.92
C LYS A 59 -4.79 8.68 8.14
N ALA A 60 -4.13 7.76 8.85
CA ALA A 60 -3.53 6.58 8.25
C ALA A 60 -4.60 5.70 7.56
N GLU A 61 -5.75 5.50 8.20
CA GLU A 61 -6.89 4.77 7.65
C GLU A 61 -7.40 5.42 6.35
N ILE A 62 -7.52 6.74 6.29
CA ILE A 62 -7.94 7.45 5.07
C ILE A 62 -6.93 7.26 3.94
N ILE A 63 -5.63 7.39 4.23
CA ILE A 63 -4.56 7.25 3.22
C ILE A 63 -4.51 5.81 2.69
N ILE A 64 -4.51 4.81 3.58
CA ILE A 64 -4.48 3.40 3.21
C ILE A 64 -5.78 2.99 2.51
N GLY A 65 -6.93 3.50 2.96
CA GLY A 65 -8.21 3.29 2.29
C GLY A 65 -8.23 3.87 0.88
N THR A 66 -7.61 5.03 0.68
CA THR A 66 -7.47 5.64 -0.67
C THR A 66 -6.58 4.79 -1.56
N LEU A 67 -5.47 4.26 -1.03
CA LEU A 67 -4.62 3.30 -1.74
C LEU A 67 -5.40 2.03 -2.11
N GLU A 68 -6.17 1.46 -1.18
CA GLU A 68 -7.01 0.29 -1.41
C GLU A 68 -7.98 0.51 -2.57
N LEU A 69 -8.71 1.64 -2.57
CA LEU A 69 -9.63 2.01 -3.64
C LEU A 69 -8.92 2.13 -5.00
N GLY A 70 -7.75 2.77 -5.04
CA GLY A 70 -6.96 2.90 -6.27
C GLY A 70 -6.48 1.55 -6.82
N LEU A 71 -5.98 0.67 -5.95
CA LEU A 71 -5.55 -0.67 -6.34
C LEU A 71 -6.72 -1.53 -6.80
N GLN A 72 -7.88 -1.43 -6.16
CA GLN A 72 -9.11 -2.13 -6.59
C GLN A 72 -9.55 -1.66 -7.98
N SER A 73 -9.55 -0.35 -8.23
CA SER A 73 -9.89 0.20 -9.55
C SER A 73 -8.96 -0.30 -10.67
N ILE A 74 -7.64 -0.41 -10.40
CA ILE A 74 -6.70 -1.01 -11.36
C ILE A 74 -7.01 -2.51 -11.55
N ALA A 75 -7.30 -3.23 -10.47
CA ALA A 75 -7.59 -4.67 -10.54
C ALA A 75 -8.87 -4.99 -11.32
N GLU A 76 -9.88 -4.12 -11.32
CA GLU A 76 -11.08 -4.26 -12.15
C GLU A 76 -10.75 -4.21 -13.65
N SER A 77 -9.82 -3.34 -14.05
CA SER A 77 -9.42 -3.15 -15.45
C SER A 77 -8.33 -4.14 -15.90
N TYR A 78 -7.46 -4.59 -14.98
CA TYR A 78 -6.24 -5.36 -15.26
C TYR A 78 -6.07 -6.57 -14.35
N GLY A 79 -7.15 -7.20 -13.90
CA GLY A 79 -7.15 -8.27 -12.88
C GLY A 79 -6.28 -9.50 -13.18
N ARG A 80 -5.81 -9.67 -14.42
CA ARG A 80 -4.79 -10.68 -14.79
C ARG A 80 -3.42 -10.40 -14.15
N TYR A 81 -3.10 -9.13 -13.89
CA TYR A 81 -1.76 -8.68 -13.47
C TYR A 81 -1.70 -8.27 -12.00
N LEU A 82 -2.84 -8.03 -11.34
CA LEU A 82 -2.91 -7.52 -9.97
C LEU A 82 -3.92 -8.31 -9.13
N GLN A 83 -3.49 -8.71 -7.94
CA GLN A 83 -4.37 -9.25 -6.91
C GLN A 83 -4.28 -8.39 -5.64
N VAL A 84 -5.42 -7.91 -5.16
CA VAL A 84 -5.54 -7.15 -3.91
C VAL A 84 -6.14 -8.05 -2.83
N ARG A 85 -5.48 -8.15 -1.68
CA ARG A 85 -5.96 -8.94 -0.53
C ARG A 85 -6.03 -8.08 0.72
N LYS A 86 -7.20 -8.04 1.35
CA LYS A 86 -7.40 -7.46 2.67
C LYS A 86 -7.48 -8.57 3.71
N ARG A 87 -6.69 -8.47 4.77
CA ARG A 87 -6.77 -9.38 5.91
C ARG A 87 -7.00 -8.57 7.17
N ARG A 88 -7.93 -9.00 8.02
CA ARG A 88 -7.94 -8.55 9.42
C ARG A 88 -6.92 -9.38 10.15
N TRP A 89 -5.94 -8.72 10.75
CA TRP A 89 -5.14 -9.35 11.77
C TRP A 89 -5.98 -9.41 13.04
N THR A 90 -6.49 -10.59 13.36
CA THR A 90 -6.94 -10.93 14.69
C THR A 90 -5.78 -11.65 15.37
N PRO A 91 -5.38 -11.26 16.59
CA PRO A 91 -4.42 -12.05 17.35
C PRO A 91 -4.92 -13.49 17.39
N CYS A 92 -4.11 -14.44 16.91
CA CYS A 92 -4.35 -15.85 17.18
C CYS A 92 -4.26 -15.99 18.70
N CYS A 93 -5.38 -16.34 19.34
CA CYS A 93 -5.55 -16.51 20.79
C CYS A 93 -5.82 -15.23 21.60
N LEU A 94 -7.01 -14.64 21.42
CA LEU A 94 -7.80 -14.22 22.58
C LEU A 94 -8.52 -15.47 23.10
N LYS A 95 -7.90 -16.17 24.05
CA LYS A 95 -8.59 -17.07 24.98
C LYS A 95 -8.75 -16.34 26.29
#